data_AF-A0ABD3YYR5-F1
#
_entry.id   AF-A0ABD3YYR5-F1
#
_cell.length_a   1.000
_cell.length_b   1.000
_cell.length_c   1.000
_cell.angle_alpha   90.00
_cell.angle_beta   90.00
_cell.angle_gamma   90.00
#
_symmetry.space_group_name_H-M   'P 1'
#
loop_
_entity.id
_entity.type
_entity.pdbx_description
1 polymer ?
#
loop_
_entity_poly.entity_id
_entity_poly.type
_entity_poly.pdbx_seq_one_letter_code
_entity_poly.pdbx_strand_id
1 'polypeptide(L)'
;MKNTFAPPRVDLGLFFLRLTGSLLLLYVHGLPKVLHFSEELTRIEDPFGFGPYASLIPAIVAEVICPLFIIAGVYTRLACLPIIAVLLVAMLAVHPNWSIAEGQFGWLLLIIFTTLALTGPGQWRLQRKAAERFA
;
A
#
# COMPACT_ATOMS: atom_id res chain seq x y z
N MET A 1 -43.03 -8.93 12.80
CA MET A 1 -41.97 -9.58 11.98
C MET A 1 -40.62 -9.04 12.45
N LYS A 2 -39.72 -9.89 12.96
CA LYS A 2 -38.37 -9.46 13.33
C LYS A 2 -37.57 -9.32 12.04
N ASN A 3 -37.10 -8.12 11.72
CA ASN A 3 -36.19 -7.90 10.59
C ASN A 3 -34.89 -8.65 10.88
N THR A 4 -34.65 -9.77 10.20
CA THR A 4 -33.46 -10.62 10.32
C THR A 4 -32.30 -10.19 9.40
N PHE A 5 -32.32 -8.95 8.92
CA PHE A 5 -31.19 -8.40 8.16
C PHE A 5 -30.00 -8.16 9.09
N ALA A 6 -29.05 -9.09 9.09
CA ALA A 6 -27.73 -8.84 9.66
C ALA A 6 -27.03 -7.78 8.79
N PRO A 7 -26.47 -6.70 9.38
CA PRO A 7 -25.73 -5.72 8.62
C PRO A 7 -24.50 -6.37 7.97
N PRO A 8 -24.08 -5.90 6.77
CA PRO A 8 -22.88 -6.42 6.11
C PRO A 8 -21.65 -6.25 7.01
N ARG A 9 -20.75 -7.26 7.00
CA ARG A 9 -19.53 -7.30 7.83
C ARG A 9 -18.41 -6.42 7.26
N VAL A 10 -18.71 -5.15 7.01
CA VAL A 10 -17.81 -4.20 6.32
C VAL A 10 -16.48 -4.03 7.07
N ASP A 11 -16.51 -3.89 8.39
CA ASP A 11 -15.30 -3.69 9.20
C ASP A 11 -14.34 -4.88 9.16
N LEU A 12 -14.88 -6.11 9.18
CA LEU A 12 -14.09 -7.31 9.02
C LEU A 12 -13.49 -7.39 7.61
N GLY A 13 -14.26 -7.01 6.58
CA GLY A 13 -13.77 -6.95 5.21
C GLY A 13 -12.64 -5.95 5.02
N LEU A 14 -12.76 -4.74 5.58
CA LEU A 14 -11.71 -3.72 5.56
C LEU A 14 -10.47 -4.17 6.35
N PHE A 15 -10.67 -4.84 7.50
CA PHE A 15 -9.58 -5.44 8.27
C PHE A 15 -8.82 -6.51 7.47
N PHE A 16 -9.56 -7.38 6.78
CA PHE A 16 -8.95 -8.39 5.94
C PHE A 16 -8.17 -7.74 4.79
N LEU A 17 -8.81 -6.80 4.06
CA LEU A 17 -8.21 -6.10 2.93
C LEU A 17 -6.90 -5.38 3.30
N ARG A 18 -6.90 -4.64 4.42
CA ARG A 18 -5.72 -3.92 4.91
C ARG A 18 -4.62 -4.88 5.37
N LEU A 19 -4.98 -5.99 6.00
CA LEU A 19 -3.99 -6.97 6.46
C LEU A 19 -3.35 -7.70 5.28
N THR A 20 -4.15 -8.31 4.40
CA THR A 20 -3.62 -9.14 3.32
C THR A 20 -2.96 -8.31 2.23
N GLY A 21 -3.53 -7.16 1.86
CA GLY A 21 -2.94 -6.26 0.87
C GLY A 21 -1.57 -5.73 1.32
N SER A 22 -1.48 -5.27 2.58
CA SER A 22 -0.22 -4.80 3.15
C SER A 22 0.81 -5.90 3.32
N LEU A 23 0.42 -7.09 3.78
CA LEU A 23 1.35 -8.23 3.91
C LEU A 23 1.91 -8.66 2.55
N LEU A 24 1.07 -8.66 1.51
CA LEU A 24 1.48 -9.02 0.17
C LEU A 24 2.48 -8.00 -0.41
N LEU A 25 2.18 -6.69 -0.30
CA LEU A 25 3.10 -5.63 -0.71
C LEU A 25 4.42 -5.70 0.08
N LEU A 26 4.34 -5.85 1.40
CA LEU A 26 5.48 -5.91 2.29
C LEU A 26 6.37 -7.12 1.96
N TYR A 27 5.79 -8.30 1.74
CA TYR A 27 6.56 -9.51 1.48
C TYR A 27 7.23 -9.50 0.10
N VAL A 28 6.52 -9.09 -0.95
CA VAL A 28 7.01 -9.17 -2.33
C VAL A 28 7.90 -7.99 -2.69
N HIS A 29 7.57 -6.77 -2.24
CA HIS A 29 8.26 -5.56 -2.67
C HIS A 29 9.09 -4.91 -1.56
N GLY A 30 8.59 -4.89 -0.31
CA GLY A 30 9.24 -4.20 0.80
C GLY A 30 10.42 -4.96 1.41
N LEU A 31 10.23 -6.22 1.82
CA LEU A 31 11.23 -7.05 2.50
C LEU A 31 12.55 -7.16 1.71
N PRO A 32 12.52 -7.46 0.39
CA PRO A 32 13.75 -7.56 -0.39
C PRO A 32 14.59 -6.28 -0.34
N LYS A 33 13.95 -5.10 -0.37
CA LYS A 33 14.63 -3.79 -0.32
C LYS A 33 15.41 -3.55 0.96
N VAL A 34 14.97 -4.12 2.09
CA VAL A 34 15.65 -3.98 3.38
C VAL A 34 16.69 -5.08 3.58
N LEU A 35 16.35 -6.32 3.22
CA LEU A 35 17.22 -7.48 3.43
C LEU A 35 18.39 -7.53 2.44
N HIS A 36 18.20 -7.02 1.23
CA HIS A 36 19.17 -7.04 0.14
C HIS A 36 19.49 -5.63 -0.38
N PHE A 37 19.57 -4.66 0.54
CA PHE A 37 19.71 -3.24 0.22
C PHE A 37 20.83 -2.91 -0.80
N SER A 38 22.01 -3.49 -0.64
CA SER A 38 23.15 -3.25 -1.55
C SER A 38 22.90 -3.80 -2.97
N GLU A 39 22.19 -4.92 -3.10
CA GLU A 39 21.82 -5.47 -4.40
C GLU A 39 20.72 -4.61 -5.03
N GLU A 40 19.71 -4.24 -4.26
CA GLU A 40 18.57 -3.43 -4.69
C GLU A 40 19.00 -2.03 -5.16
N LEU A 41 20.03 -1.43 -4.56
CA LEU A 41 20.65 -0.19 -5.05
C LEU A 41 21.16 -0.28 -6.49
N THR A 42 21.56 -1.47 -6.94
CA THR A 42 22.06 -1.68 -8.31
C THR A 42 20.94 -2.02 -9.30
N ARG A 43 19.79 -2.48 -8.80
CA ARG A 43 18.68 -2.97 -9.60
C ARG A 43 17.53 -1.98 -9.71
N ILE A 44 17.43 -1.05 -8.77
CA ILE A 44 16.32 -0.10 -8.74
C ILE A 44 16.35 0.80 -9.97
N GLU A 45 15.20 0.87 -10.62
CA GLU A 45 15.00 1.75 -11.76
C GLU A 45 14.78 3.19 -11.26
N ASP A 46 15.41 4.14 -11.94
CA ASP A 46 15.37 5.56 -11.62
C ASP A 46 14.88 6.34 -12.85
N PRO A 47 13.57 6.37 -13.11
CA PRO A 47 13.01 7.00 -14.31
C PRO A 47 13.21 8.52 -14.35
N PHE A 48 13.57 9.15 -13.22
CA PHE A 48 13.72 10.60 -13.09
C PHE A 48 15.19 11.04 -12.96
N GLY A 49 16.14 10.12 -12.81
CA GLY A 49 17.56 10.41 -12.76
C GLY A 49 18.05 11.03 -11.45
N PHE A 50 17.39 10.80 -10.32
CA PHE A 50 17.79 11.33 -9.01
C PHE A 50 18.89 10.51 -8.31
N GLY A 51 19.22 9.35 -8.85
CA GLY A 51 20.13 8.37 -8.30
C GLY A 51 19.42 7.23 -7.55
N PRO A 52 20.12 6.09 -7.37
CA PRO A 52 19.52 4.88 -6.80
C PRO A 52 19.10 5.05 -5.33
N TYR A 53 19.87 5.80 -4.53
CA TYR A 53 19.50 6.08 -3.14
C TYR A 53 18.23 6.93 -3.03
N ALA A 54 18.10 7.95 -3.89
CA ALA A 54 16.94 8.83 -3.92
C ALA A 54 15.67 8.11 -4.40
N SER A 55 15.82 7.00 -5.15
CA SER A 55 14.70 6.13 -5.56
C SER A 55 14.38 5.06 -4.50
N LEU A 56 15.40 4.44 -3.90
CA LEU A 56 15.24 3.30 -3.00
C LEU A 56 14.70 3.67 -1.62
N ILE A 57 15.18 4.77 -1.04
CA ILE A 57 14.76 5.18 0.30
C ILE A 57 13.25 5.49 0.35
N PRO A 58 12.68 6.30 -0.58
CA PRO A 58 11.24 6.51 -0.62
C PRO A 58 10.44 5.23 -0.89
N ALA A 59 10.95 4.34 -1.75
CA ALA A 59 10.30 3.05 -2.01
C ALA A 59 10.25 2.18 -0.74
N ILE A 60 11.32 2.13 0.06
CA ILE A 60 11.33 1.44 1.36
C ILE A 60 10.31 2.04 2.31
N VAL A 61 10.24 3.37 2.42
CA VAL A 61 9.24 4.02 3.28
C VAL A 61 7.83 3.64 2.83
N ALA A 62 7.56 3.70 1.53
CA ALA A 62 6.27 3.37 0.96
C ALA A 62 5.91 1.89 1.12
N GLU A 63 6.85 0.95 0.97
CA GLU A 63 6.54 -0.48 0.88
C GLU A 63 6.85 -1.27 2.15
N VAL A 64 7.52 -0.64 3.14
CA VAL A 64 7.84 -1.26 4.43
C VAL A 64 7.15 -0.54 5.57
N ILE A 65 7.32 0.77 5.66
CA ILE A 65 6.84 1.54 6.81
C ILE A 65 5.33 1.80 6.70
N CYS A 66 4.85 2.28 5.55
CA CYS A 66 3.43 2.56 5.34
C CYS A 66 2.51 1.32 5.50
N PRO A 67 2.86 0.11 5.00
CA PRO A 67 2.02 -1.07 5.18
C PRO A 67 1.85 -1.46 6.65
N LEU A 68 2.87 -1.24 7.49
CA LEU A 68 2.77 -1.48 8.94
C LEU A 68 1.76 -0.52 9.60
N PHE A 69 1.77 0.76 9.23
CA PHE A 69 0.75 1.73 9.69
C PHE A 69 -0.66 1.34 9.22
N ILE A 70 -0.80 0.87 7.98
CA ILE A 70 -2.07 0.38 7.43
C ILE A 70 -2.57 -0.87 8.19
N ILE A 71 -1.68 -1.81 8.53
CA ILE A 71 -1.99 -3.00 9.34
C ILE A 71 -2.35 -2.63 10.78
N ALA A 72 -1.73 -1.60 11.35
CA ALA A 72 -2.12 -1.06 12.66
C ALA A 72 -3.48 -0.34 12.62
N GLY A 73 -3.85 0.16 11.43
CA GLY A 73 -5.04 0.99 11.23
C GLY A 73 -4.81 2.41 11.75
N VAL A 74 -3.58 2.92 11.64
CA VAL A 74 -3.17 4.25 12.11
C VAL A 74 -2.74 5.06 10.90
N TYR A 75 -3.28 6.27 10.73
CA TYR A 75 -3.02 7.12 9.55
C TYR A 75 -3.21 6.41 8.21
N THR A 76 -4.14 5.45 8.14
CA THR A 76 -4.27 4.53 6.99
C THR A 76 -4.44 5.25 5.67
N ARG A 77 -5.26 6.30 5.62
CA ARG A 77 -5.49 7.08 4.40
C ARG A 77 -4.22 7.77 3.92
N LEU A 78 -3.54 8.50 4.80
CA LEU A 78 -2.24 9.13 4.51
C LEU A 78 -1.17 8.10 4.12
N ALA A 79 -1.08 6.98 4.84
CA ALA A 79 -0.11 5.92 4.58
C ALA A 79 -0.35 5.22 3.22
N CYS A 80 -1.57 5.27 2.67
CA CYS A 80 -1.82 4.76 1.32
C CYS A 80 -1.22 5.67 0.24
N LEU A 81 -1.04 6.98 0.48
CA LEU A 81 -0.60 7.92 -0.55
C LEU A 81 0.82 7.60 -1.08
N PRO A 82 1.85 7.36 -0.22
CA PRO A 82 3.17 6.94 -0.71
C PRO A 82 3.14 5.62 -1.49
N ILE A 83 2.31 4.66 -1.07
CA ILE A 83 2.14 3.37 -1.76
C ILE A 83 1.54 3.57 -3.16
N ILE A 84 0.47 4.37 -3.25
CA ILE A 84 -0.17 4.70 -4.51
C ILE A 84 0.83 5.41 -5.44
N ALA A 85 1.62 6.34 -4.91
CA ALA A 85 2.61 7.06 -5.69
C ALA A 85 3.69 6.12 -6.26
N VAL A 86 4.28 5.22 -5.45
CA VAL A 86 5.31 4.29 -5.95
C VAL A 86 4.74 3.30 -6.95
N LEU A 87 3.51 2.80 -6.75
CA LEU A 87 2.84 1.92 -7.71
C LEU A 87 2.54 2.63 -9.03
N LEU A 88 2.12 3.89 -8.99
CA LEU A 88 1.91 4.69 -10.21
C LEU A 88 3.22 4.94 -10.94
N VAL A 89 4.31 5.28 -10.23
CA VAL A 89 5.64 5.42 -10.85
C VAL A 89 6.06 4.11 -11.49
N ALA A 90 5.90 2.98 -10.80
CA ALA A 90 6.23 1.65 -11.34
C ALA A 90 5.45 1.34 -12.62
N MET A 91 4.14 1.60 -12.65
CA MET A 91 3.30 1.26 -13.81
C MET A 91 3.41 2.25 -14.97
N LEU A 92 3.58 3.54 -14.69
CA LEU A 92 3.48 4.59 -15.70
C LEU A 92 4.84 5.13 -16.18
N ALA A 93 5.86 5.10 -15.31
CA ALA A 93 7.17 5.66 -15.64
C ALA A 93 8.22 4.58 -15.85
N VAL A 94 8.17 3.50 -15.06
CA VAL A 94 9.15 2.41 -15.12
C VAL A 94 8.76 1.36 -16.16
N HIS A 95 7.49 0.94 -16.18
CA HIS A 95 6.98 -0.05 -17.12
C HIS A 95 5.81 0.44 -17.99
N PRO A 96 5.96 1.56 -18.74
CA PRO A 96 4.87 2.16 -19.51
C PRO A 96 4.32 1.26 -20.63
N ASN A 97 5.12 0.29 -21.08
CA ASN A 97 4.79 -0.57 -22.22
C ASN A 97 4.17 -1.91 -21.79
N TRP A 98 4.03 -2.18 -20.49
CA TRP A 98 3.38 -3.41 -20.02
C TRP A 98 1.90 -3.41 -20.42
N SER A 99 1.48 -4.54 -20.97
CA SER A 99 0.06 -4.85 -21.12
C SER A 99 -0.61 -4.96 -19.75
N ILE A 100 -1.95 -4.88 -19.73
CA ILE A 100 -2.74 -5.07 -18.51
C ILE A 100 -2.40 -6.42 -17.84
N ALA A 101 -2.13 -7.46 -18.64
CA ALA A 101 -1.80 -8.79 -18.13
C ALA A 101 -0.45 -8.82 -17.40
N GLU A 102 0.56 -8.11 -17.91
CA GLU A 102 1.89 -8.01 -17.27
C GLU A 102 1.83 -7.16 -16.01
N GLY A 103 1.14 -6.02 -16.07
CA GLY A 103 0.98 -5.09 -14.94
C GLY A 103 -0.11 -5.46 -13.93
N GLN A 104 -0.86 -6.56 -14.14
CA GLN A 104 -2.10 -6.85 -13.41
C GLN A 104 -1.93 -6.82 -11.89
N PHE A 105 -0.77 -7.23 -11.39
CA PHE A 105 -0.48 -7.25 -9.96
C PHE A 105 -0.26 -5.84 -9.39
N GLY A 106 0.49 -4.99 -10.10
CA GLY A 106 0.65 -3.59 -9.73
C GLY A 106 -0.68 -2.84 -9.74
N TRP A 107 -1.51 -3.08 -10.75
CA TRP A 107 -2.87 -2.53 -10.84
C TRP A 107 -3.79 -3.06 -9.74
N LEU A 108 -3.71 -4.35 -9.38
CA LEU A 108 -4.49 -4.93 -8.28
C LEU A 108 -4.12 -4.29 -6.94
N LEU A 109 -2.83 -4.14 -6.65
CA LEU A 109 -2.37 -3.46 -5.44
C LEU A 109 -2.83 -1.99 -5.43
N LEU A 110 -2.77 -1.29 -6.57
CA LEU A 110 -3.26 0.07 -6.68
C LEU A 110 -4.76 0.14 -6.33
N ILE A 111 -5.59 -0.76 -6.88
CA ILE A 111 -7.03 -0.84 -6.55
C ILE A 111 -7.24 -1.06 -5.05
N ILE A 112 -6.48 -1.96 -4.42
CA ILE A 112 -6.58 -2.26 -2.99
C ILE A 112 -6.25 -1.02 -2.15
N PHE A 113 -5.11 -0.39 -2.38
CA PHE A 113 -4.65 0.75 -1.57
C PHE A 113 -5.44 2.03 -1.86
N THR A 114 -5.91 2.24 -3.08
CA THR A 114 -6.86 3.31 -3.39
C THR A 114 -8.19 3.08 -2.68
N THR A 115 -8.70 1.84 -2.64
CA THR A 115 -9.90 1.51 -1.86
C THR A 115 -9.71 1.88 -0.39
N LEU A 116 -8.59 1.50 0.21
CA LEU A 116 -8.28 1.82 1.61
C LEU A 116 -8.09 3.33 1.86
N ALA A 117 -7.53 4.07 0.91
CA ALA A 117 -7.45 5.53 0.96
C ALA A 117 -8.84 6.20 0.98
N LEU A 118 -9.80 5.64 0.23
CA LEU A 118 -11.17 6.15 0.15
C LEU A 118 -12.01 5.76 1.38
N THR A 119 -11.93 4.50 1.81
CA THR A 119 -12.76 3.97 2.90
C THR A 119 -12.20 4.26 4.28
N GLY A 120 -10.88 4.39 4.40
CA GLY A 120 -10.18 4.44 5.68
C GLY A 120 -10.06 3.09 6.39
N PRO A 121 -9.64 3.07 7.67
CA PRO A 121 -9.21 1.86 8.38
C PRO A 121 -10.32 0.92 8.87
N GLY A 122 -11.59 1.36 8.90
CA GLY A 122 -12.67 0.64 9.57
C GLY A 122 -12.55 0.66 11.12
N GLN A 123 -13.46 -0.02 11.81
CA GLN A 123 -13.53 -0.02 13.29
C GLN A 123 -12.47 -0.89 13.96
N TRP A 124 -11.96 -1.92 13.27
CA TRP A 124 -10.98 -2.86 13.82
C TRP A 124 -9.58 -2.29 13.64
N ARG A 125 -9.12 -1.45 14.58
CA ARG A 125 -7.81 -0.78 14.55
C ARG A 125 -7.28 -0.50 15.96
N LEU A 126 -5.97 -0.26 16.09
CA LEU A 126 -5.33 -0.03 17.39
C LEU A 126 -5.69 1.35 18.01
N GLN A 127 -5.98 2.38 17.20
CA GLN A 127 -6.21 3.75 17.67
C GLN A 127 -7.62 4.26 17.30
N ARG A 128 -8.50 4.50 18.29
CA ARG A 128 -9.95 4.74 18.04
C ARG A 128 -10.43 6.20 18.03
N LYS A 129 -9.69 7.21 18.53
CA LYS A 129 -10.38 8.44 19.03
C LYS A 129 -9.86 9.87 18.81
N ALA A 130 -8.81 10.20 18.06
CA ALA A 130 -8.45 11.64 17.95
C ALA A 130 -7.79 12.15 16.65
N ALA A 131 -7.02 11.35 15.91
CA ALA A 131 -6.17 11.89 14.85
C ALA A 131 -6.82 11.96 13.45
N GLU A 132 -7.98 11.33 13.24
CA GLU A 132 -8.52 11.05 11.90
C GLU A 132 -9.49 12.10 11.35
N ARG A 133 -9.71 13.22 12.05
CA ARG A 133 -10.54 14.30 11.49
C ARG A 133 -9.88 14.97 10.27
N PHE A 134 -8.58 14.76 10.08
CA PHE A 134 -7.76 15.37 9.02
C PHE A 134 -6.73 14.41 8.38
N ALA A 135 -6.80 13.11 8.66
CA ALA A 135 -5.86 12.12 8.14
C ALA A 135 -6.55 11.05 7.30
#